data_AF-A0A661UEM0-F1
#
_entry.id   AF-A0A661UEM0-F1
#
_cell.length_a   1.000
_cell.length_b   1.000
_cell.length_c   1.000
_cell.angle_alpha   90.00
_cell.angle_beta   90.00
_cell.angle_gamma   90.00
#
_symmetry.space_group_name_H-M   'P 1'
#
loop_
_entity.id
_entity.type
_entity.pdbx_description
1 polymer ?
#
loop_
_entity_poly.entity_id
_entity_poly.type
_entity_poly.pdbx_seq_one_letter_code
_entity_poly.pdbx_strand_id
1 'polypeptide(L)'
;MQNGIKFRYSDLRISNSVLRSNGVEIAGVSDDSLGFLYVDYSDIQGGLAGIDADSLDANNIFWLNGNIDENPQFVDSLNYVLSLKTGSPCIDSGNPSSPLEIDGSRADMGLFIAPYIIDFYADKNFGYDSLTVSFSDYSSGFLTSSEWFWDFENDGTYDSFEQNPTYTFTTPGVFDVKLKIKKGTWSDSLIKENIIVIQENQLPPPQNITISVVGESINLEWDSVATATNYLIYTCDSPDGTYEFFDETHGATEYLHQNILNNSEKLFYRVIAFDGDERELRRFLEINRRKIFDKEK
;
A
#
# COMPACT_ATOMS: atom_id res chain seq x y z
N MET A 1 -36.14 -21.91 -14.74
CA MET A 1 -35.95 -20.53 -14.26
C MET A 1 -35.13 -19.81 -15.32
N GLN A 2 -35.57 -18.66 -15.84
CA GLN A 2 -34.74 -17.81 -16.68
C GLN A 2 -33.54 -17.34 -15.83
N ASN A 3 -32.33 -17.57 -16.31
CA ASN A 3 -31.08 -17.34 -15.56
C ASN A 3 -30.43 -15.97 -15.87
N GLY A 4 -31.15 -15.06 -16.55
CA GLY A 4 -30.65 -13.73 -16.91
C GLY A 4 -30.71 -12.69 -15.79
N ILE A 5 -30.23 -11.49 -16.10
CA ILE A 5 -30.27 -10.32 -15.21
C ILE A 5 -31.72 -9.88 -15.05
N LYS A 6 -32.16 -9.69 -13.79
CA LYS A 6 -33.48 -9.17 -13.44
C LYS A 6 -33.36 -7.86 -12.71
N PHE A 7 -34.14 -6.86 -13.14
CA PHE A 7 -34.19 -5.55 -12.50
C PHE A 7 -35.64 -5.06 -12.32
N ARG A 8 -35.86 -4.16 -11.35
CA ARG A 8 -37.19 -3.68 -10.97
C ARG A 8 -37.10 -2.27 -10.39
N TYR A 9 -37.97 -1.36 -10.83
CA TYR A 9 -38.06 0.04 -10.37
C TYR A 9 -36.73 0.81 -10.39
N SER A 10 -35.85 0.48 -11.33
CA SER A 10 -34.52 1.09 -11.47
C SER A 10 -34.12 1.16 -12.92
N ASP A 11 -33.28 2.13 -13.25
CA ASP A 11 -32.60 2.15 -14.54
C ASP A 11 -31.43 1.16 -14.50
N LEU A 12 -31.35 0.31 -15.52
CA LEU A 12 -30.23 -0.59 -15.73
C LEU A 12 -29.45 -0.11 -16.95
N ARG A 13 -28.17 0.16 -16.75
CA ARG A 13 -27.25 0.43 -17.86
C ARG A 13 -26.26 -0.71 -18.00
N ILE A 14 -26.22 -1.28 -19.18
CA ILE A 14 -25.27 -2.32 -19.57
C ILE A 14 -24.37 -1.70 -20.62
N SER A 15 -23.10 -1.58 -20.28
CA SER A 15 -22.08 -1.01 -21.15
C SER A 15 -20.84 -1.89 -21.11
N ASN A 16 -20.16 -2.03 -22.24
CA ASN A 16 -18.90 -2.76 -22.34
C ASN A 16 -18.95 -4.19 -21.80
N SER A 17 -20.05 -4.91 -22.03
CA SER A 17 -20.34 -6.19 -21.38
C SER A 17 -20.53 -7.33 -22.39
N VAL A 18 -20.29 -8.57 -21.95
CA VAL A 18 -20.62 -9.79 -22.71
C VAL A 18 -21.61 -10.61 -21.91
N LEU A 19 -22.82 -10.80 -22.43
CA LEU A 19 -23.92 -11.54 -21.80
C LEU A 19 -24.38 -12.68 -22.71
N ARG A 20 -24.07 -13.92 -22.32
CA ARG A 20 -24.43 -15.12 -23.10
C ARG A 20 -24.78 -16.30 -22.19
N SER A 21 -25.48 -17.25 -22.78
CA SER A 21 -25.82 -18.59 -22.27
C SER A 21 -26.84 -18.61 -21.13
N ASN A 22 -27.65 -17.56 -20.96
CA ASN A 22 -28.69 -17.51 -19.92
C ASN A 22 -30.12 -17.68 -20.46
N GLY A 23 -30.27 -17.91 -21.77
CA GLY A 23 -31.55 -18.03 -22.46
C GLY A 23 -32.10 -16.66 -22.79
N VAL A 24 -32.89 -16.10 -21.87
CA VAL A 24 -33.17 -14.66 -21.85
C VAL A 24 -32.05 -14.02 -21.04
N GLU A 25 -31.27 -13.14 -21.66
CA GLU A 25 -30.11 -12.52 -21.01
C GLU A 25 -30.54 -11.44 -20.01
N ILE A 26 -31.62 -10.71 -20.31
CA ILE A 26 -32.13 -9.62 -19.49
C ILE A 26 -33.66 -9.67 -19.45
N ALA A 27 -34.23 -9.58 -18.25
CA ALA A 27 -35.67 -9.51 -18.04
C ALA A 27 -36.02 -8.44 -17.00
N GLY A 28 -37.19 -7.83 -17.17
CA GLY A 28 -37.81 -6.98 -16.16
C GLY A 28 -38.64 -7.80 -15.17
N VAL A 29 -38.94 -7.23 -14.01
CA VAL A 29 -39.99 -7.77 -13.15
C VAL A 29 -41.20 -6.85 -13.25
N SER A 30 -42.14 -7.22 -14.12
CA SER A 30 -43.37 -6.47 -14.37
C SER A 30 -44.25 -6.42 -13.12
N ASP A 31 -44.74 -5.22 -12.82
CA ASP A 31 -46.04 -4.97 -12.17
C ASP A 31 -46.48 -3.53 -12.53
N ASP A 32 -45.56 -2.58 -12.76
CA ASP A 32 -45.80 -1.25 -13.38
C ASP A 32 -44.45 -0.61 -13.80
N SER A 33 -44.03 -0.73 -15.06
CA SER A 33 -42.65 -0.48 -15.55
C SER A 33 -42.15 0.97 -15.38
N LEU A 34 -41.48 1.26 -14.24
CA LEU A 34 -40.81 2.55 -13.95
C LEU A 34 -39.28 2.55 -14.21
N GLY A 35 -38.71 1.51 -14.82
CA GLY A 35 -37.26 1.40 -15.07
C GLY A 35 -36.92 1.39 -16.56
N PHE A 36 -35.83 2.08 -16.93
CA PHE A 36 -35.28 2.10 -18.29
C PHE A 36 -34.08 1.17 -18.44
N LEU A 37 -33.96 0.52 -19.59
CA LEU A 37 -32.79 -0.29 -19.96
C LEU A 37 -31.98 0.46 -21.03
N TYR A 38 -30.71 0.72 -20.75
CA TYR A 38 -29.77 1.26 -21.73
C TYR A 38 -28.71 0.21 -22.01
N VAL A 39 -28.52 -0.13 -23.28
CA VAL A 39 -27.47 -1.07 -23.71
C VAL A 39 -26.59 -0.38 -24.74
N ASP A 40 -25.29 -0.30 -24.48
CA ASP A 40 -24.28 0.22 -25.41
C ASP A 40 -23.00 -0.63 -25.39
N TYR A 41 -22.31 -0.71 -26.54
CA TYR A 41 -21.02 -1.41 -26.68
C TYR A 41 -20.96 -2.78 -25.98
N SER A 42 -21.99 -3.61 -26.14
CA SER A 42 -22.09 -4.90 -25.45
C SER A 42 -22.43 -6.04 -26.42
N ASP A 43 -21.87 -7.22 -26.18
CA ASP A 43 -22.23 -8.46 -26.89
C ASP A 43 -23.32 -9.20 -26.12
N ILE A 44 -24.54 -9.23 -26.65
CA ILE A 44 -25.68 -9.89 -26.01
C ILE A 44 -26.16 -11.02 -26.91
N GLN A 45 -26.21 -12.24 -26.37
CA GLN A 45 -26.74 -13.39 -27.10
C GLN A 45 -28.21 -13.16 -27.50
N GLY A 46 -28.50 -13.30 -28.79
CA GLY A 46 -29.82 -13.00 -29.34
C GLY A 46 -30.06 -11.52 -29.63
N GLY A 47 -29.06 -10.65 -29.38
CA GLY A 47 -29.15 -9.21 -29.57
C GLY A 47 -30.33 -8.61 -28.80
N LEU A 48 -31.06 -7.68 -29.45
CA LEU A 48 -32.27 -7.09 -28.87
C LEU A 48 -33.35 -8.15 -28.55
N ALA A 49 -33.41 -9.25 -29.30
CA ALA A 49 -34.36 -10.34 -29.05
C ALA A 49 -33.94 -11.24 -27.86
N GLY A 50 -32.71 -11.11 -27.38
CA GLY A 50 -32.25 -11.72 -26.12
C GLY A 50 -32.78 -11.02 -24.87
N ILE A 51 -33.45 -9.88 -25.03
CA ILE A 51 -34.13 -9.13 -23.97
C ILE A 51 -35.60 -9.55 -23.95
N ASP A 52 -36.11 -9.93 -22.78
CA ASP A 52 -37.54 -10.24 -22.59
C ASP A 52 -38.34 -8.93 -22.54
N ALA A 53 -38.71 -8.46 -23.74
CA ALA A 53 -39.54 -7.29 -23.96
C ALA A 53 -41.04 -7.55 -23.69
N ASP A 54 -41.45 -8.74 -23.24
CA ASP A 54 -42.79 -8.95 -22.71
C ASP A 54 -42.81 -8.62 -21.20
N SER A 55 -41.68 -8.86 -20.52
CA SER A 55 -41.44 -8.49 -19.12
C SER A 55 -41.03 -7.02 -18.92
N LEU A 56 -40.66 -6.32 -20.00
CA LEU A 56 -40.26 -4.91 -20.06
C LEU A 56 -41.11 -4.18 -21.10
N ASP A 57 -41.60 -2.98 -20.83
CA ASP A 57 -42.18 -2.15 -21.91
C ASP A 57 -41.08 -1.87 -22.96
N ALA A 58 -41.32 -2.25 -24.22
CA ALA A 58 -40.38 -2.04 -25.32
C ALA A 58 -39.99 -0.56 -25.50
N ASN A 59 -40.86 0.38 -25.11
CA ASN A 59 -40.55 1.81 -25.13
C ASN A 59 -39.51 2.22 -24.08
N ASN A 60 -39.22 1.36 -23.11
CA ASN A 60 -38.24 1.59 -22.07
C ASN A 60 -36.87 0.95 -22.39
N ILE A 61 -36.71 0.34 -23.57
CA ILE A 61 -35.46 -0.29 -24.01
C ILE A 61 -34.75 0.63 -25.01
N PHE A 62 -33.57 1.13 -24.61
CA PHE A 62 -32.68 1.93 -25.44
C PHE A 62 -31.49 1.08 -25.90
N TRP A 63 -31.63 0.51 -27.10
CA TRP A 63 -30.54 -0.16 -27.80
C TRP A 63 -29.66 0.86 -28.53
N LEU A 64 -28.58 1.28 -27.88
CA LEU A 64 -27.69 2.32 -28.37
C LEU A 64 -26.61 1.73 -29.31
N ASN A 65 -25.57 2.51 -29.59
CA ASN A 65 -24.53 2.15 -30.55
C ASN A 65 -23.58 1.06 -30.03
N GLY A 66 -22.97 0.34 -30.98
CA GLY A 66 -21.82 -0.53 -30.73
C GLY A 66 -22.16 -1.91 -30.14
N ASN A 67 -23.44 -2.23 -29.96
CA ASN A 67 -23.85 -3.57 -29.53
C ASN A 67 -23.72 -4.59 -30.66
N ILE A 68 -23.36 -5.82 -30.31
CA ILE A 68 -23.22 -6.95 -31.22
C ILE A 68 -23.94 -8.19 -30.67
N ASP A 69 -24.13 -9.19 -31.53
CA ASP A 69 -24.53 -10.55 -31.14
C ASP A 69 -23.65 -11.53 -31.92
N GLU A 70 -22.41 -11.69 -31.46
CA GLU A 70 -21.39 -12.49 -32.15
C GLU A 70 -20.66 -13.36 -31.14
N ASN A 71 -20.27 -14.58 -31.52
CA ASN A 71 -19.56 -15.45 -30.58
C ASN A 71 -18.25 -14.78 -30.09
N PRO A 72 -18.09 -14.52 -28.77
CA PRO A 72 -16.96 -13.78 -28.22
C PRO A 72 -15.63 -14.53 -28.32
N GLN A 73 -15.63 -15.79 -28.73
CA GLN A 73 -14.42 -16.61 -28.91
C GLN A 73 -13.57 -16.69 -27.63
N PHE A 74 -14.16 -17.05 -26.49
CA PHE A 74 -13.38 -17.32 -25.29
C PHE A 74 -12.40 -18.49 -25.49
N VAL A 75 -11.23 -18.42 -24.83
CA VAL A 75 -10.17 -19.44 -24.90
C VAL A 75 -10.73 -20.81 -24.52
N ASP A 76 -11.40 -20.92 -23.37
CA ASP A 76 -12.08 -22.12 -22.92
C ASP A 76 -13.26 -21.77 -21.99
N SER A 77 -14.46 -21.65 -22.56
CA SER A 77 -15.66 -21.31 -21.80
C SER A 77 -16.16 -22.44 -20.91
N LEU A 78 -15.80 -23.70 -21.17
CA LEU A 78 -16.23 -24.84 -20.35
C LEU A 78 -15.49 -24.88 -19.01
N ASN A 79 -14.25 -24.38 -19.00
CA ASN A 79 -13.41 -24.26 -17.81
C ASN A 79 -13.31 -22.82 -17.28
N TYR A 80 -14.21 -21.92 -17.71
CA TYR A 80 -14.25 -20.51 -17.28
C TYR A 80 -12.97 -19.70 -17.56
N VAL A 81 -12.20 -20.10 -18.58
CA VAL A 81 -11.11 -19.27 -19.12
C VAL A 81 -11.72 -18.30 -20.13
N LEU A 82 -12.27 -17.20 -19.58
CA LEU A 82 -13.03 -16.18 -20.32
C LEU A 82 -12.15 -15.10 -20.95
N SER A 83 -10.86 -15.36 -21.17
CA SER A 83 -10.03 -14.50 -22.02
C SER A 83 -10.43 -14.66 -23.49
N LEU A 84 -10.32 -13.58 -24.27
CA LEU A 84 -10.66 -13.57 -25.69
C LEU A 84 -9.54 -14.20 -26.54
N LYS A 85 -9.90 -14.99 -27.56
CA LYS A 85 -8.95 -15.46 -28.58
C LYS A 85 -8.62 -14.32 -29.55
N THR A 86 -7.41 -14.37 -30.12
CA THR A 86 -7.02 -13.51 -31.24
C THR A 86 -8.07 -13.57 -32.35
N GLY A 87 -8.55 -12.40 -32.79
CA GLY A 87 -9.60 -12.26 -33.81
C GLY A 87 -11.03 -12.34 -33.27
N SER A 88 -11.21 -12.36 -31.94
CA SER A 88 -12.53 -12.19 -31.34
C SER A 88 -13.20 -10.89 -31.79
N PRO A 89 -14.52 -10.89 -32.05
CA PRO A 89 -15.28 -9.67 -32.37
C PRO A 89 -15.41 -8.72 -31.17
N CYS A 90 -15.06 -9.17 -29.96
CA CYS A 90 -15.06 -8.34 -28.76
C CYS A 90 -13.76 -7.54 -28.58
N ILE A 91 -12.70 -7.87 -29.35
CA ILE A 91 -11.42 -7.15 -29.29
C ILE A 91 -11.56 -5.76 -29.93
N ASP A 92 -10.99 -4.73 -29.29
CA ASP A 92 -10.99 -3.32 -29.71
C ASP A 92 -12.38 -2.73 -29.97
N SER A 93 -13.42 -3.37 -29.42
CA SER A 93 -14.81 -3.15 -29.80
C SER A 93 -15.67 -2.55 -28.69
N GLY A 94 -15.11 -2.35 -27.51
CA GLY A 94 -15.73 -1.83 -26.29
C GLY A 94 -16.03 -0.34 -26.26
N ASN A 95 -16.52 0.22 -25.16
CA ASN A 95 -16.92 1.65 -25.15
C ASN A 95 -15.71 2.58 -25.47
N PRO A 96 -15.76 3.44 -26.51
CA PRO A 96 -14.66 4.35 -26.86
C PRO A 96 -14.34 5.40 -25.79
N SER A 97 -15.25 5.62 -24.83
CA SER A 97 -15.03 6.51 -23.68
C SER A 97 -14.37 5.80 -22.51
N SER A 98 -14.20 4.47 -22.57
CA SER A 98 -13.41 3.72 -21.59
C SER A 98 -11.92 4.06 -21.71
N PRO A 99 -11.13 3.87 -20.64
CA PRO A 99 -9.68 3.92 -20.75
C PRO A 99 -9.17 2.94 -21.82
N LEU A 100 -8.06 3.29 -22.48
CA LEU A 100 -7.42 2.43 -23.48
C LEU A 100 -6.83 1.18 -22.82
N GLU A 101 -6.72 0.12 -23.61
CA GLU A 101 -6.00 -1.09 -23.24
C GLU A 101 -4.48 -0.83 -23.13
N ILE A 102 -3.78 -1.83 -22.63
CA ILE A 102 -2.34 -1.77 -22.36
C ILE A 102 -1.47 -1.48 -23.58
N ASP A 103 -1.91 -1.90 -24.76
CA ASP A 103 -1.24 -1.65 -26.04
C ASP A 103 -1.68 -0.32 -26.68
N GLY A 104 -2.52 0.46 -25.99
CA GLY A 104 -3.10 1.71 -26.48
C GLY A 104 -4.30 1.52 -27.39
N SER A 105 -4.79 0.28 -27.56
CA SER A 105 -6.00 0.02 -28.31
C SER A 105 -7.27 0.41 -27.53
N ARG A 106 -8.40 0.36 -28.22
CA ARG A 106 -9.71 0.61 -27.61
C ARG A 106 -10.05 -0.53 -26.67
N ALA A 107 -10.73 -0.23 -25.56
CA ALA A 107 -11.18 -1.24 -24.60
C ALA A 107 -11.86 -2.45 -25.27
N ASP A 108 -11.61 -3.65 -24.78
CA ASP A 108 -12.31 -4.86 -25.21
C ASP A 108 -13.70 -4.95 -24.56
N MET A 109 -14.69 -5.49 -25.27
CA MET A 109 -16.01 -5.76 -24.69
C MET A 109 -15.92 -6.88 -23.65
N GLY A 110 -16.52 -6.66 -22.48
CA GLY A 110 -16.54 -7.62 -21.37
C GLY A 110 -15.22 -7.71 -20.60
N LEU A 111 -14.19 -6.97 -21.02
CA LEU A 111 -12.96 -6.83 -20.25
C LEU A 111 -13.10 -5.65 -19.30
N PHE A 112 -13.12 -5.93 -18.01
CA PHE A 112 -12.92 -4.90 -16.99
C PHE A 112 -11.42 -4.78 -16.73
N ILE A 113 -10.78 -3.79 -17.36
CA ILE A 113 -9.47 -3.34 -16.92
C ILE A 113 -9.63 -2.74 -15.51
N ALA A 114 -9.37 -3.57 -14.49
CA ALA A 114 -9.13 -3.02 -13.16
C ALA A 114 -8.00 -1.99 -13.31
N PRO A 115 -8.16 -0.76 -12.81
CA PRO A 115 -7.13 0.25 -12.95
C PRO A 115 -5.81 -0.33 -12.45
N TYR A 116 -4.75 -0.19 -13.24
CA TYR A 116 -3.41 -0.55 -12.78
C TYR A 116 -3.13 0.30 -11.53
N ILE A 117 -2.96 -0.38 -10.40
CA ILE A 117 -2.53 0.27 -9.16
C ILE A 117 -1.11 -0.17 -8.95
N ILE A 118 -0.18 0.78 -8.87
CA ILE A 118 1.17 0.50 -8.39
C ILE A 118 1.19 0.76 -6.90
N ASP A 119 1.61 -0.24 -6.14
CA ASP A 119 1.82 -0.11 -4.71
C ASP A 119 2.90 -1.09 -4.24
N PHE A 120 3.51 -0.79 -3.09
CA PHE A 120 4.46 -1.67 -2.45
C PHE A 120 4.49 -1.52 -0.94
N TYR A 121 5.00 -2.54 -0.27
CA TYR A 121 5.22 -2.57 1.16
C TYR A 121 6.72 -2.70 1.46
N ALA A 122 7.18 -1.99 2.49
CA ALA A 122 8.51 -2.14 3.09
C ALA A 122 8.33 -2.74 4.48
N ASP A 123 9.02 -3.84 4.80
CA ASP A 123 8.88 -4.52 6.10
C ASP A 123 9.39 -3.70 7.29
N LYS A 124 10.31 -2.77 7.02
CA LYS A 124 10.89 -1.82 7.97
C LYS A 124 10.99 -0.46 7.30
N ASN A 125 10.74 0.59 8.08
CA ASN A 125 10.84 1.99 7.66
C ASN A 125 11.79 2.81 8.54
N PHE A 126 12.39 2.20 9.55
CA PHE A 126 13.29 2.86 10.48
C PHE A 126 14.44 1.94 10.91
N GLY A 127 15.65 2.50 11.04
CA GLY A 127 16.84 1.77 11.45
C GLY A 127 17.98 2.68 11.91
N TYR A 128 19.10 2.05 12.28
CA TYR A 128 20.33 2.75 12.65
C TYR A 128 21.53 2.23 11.85
N ASP A 129 22.45 3.11 11.49
CA ASP A 129 23.65 2.91 10.65
C ASP A 129 23.36 2.31 9.28
N SER A 130 22.88 1.07 9.27
CA SER A 130 22.52 0.28 8.11
C SER A 130 21.18 -0.42 8.36
N LEU A 131 20.32 -0.43 7.35
CA LEU A 131 19.01 -1.08 7.42
C LEU A 131 18.80 -1.95 6.18
N THR A 132 18.71 -3.26 6.40
CA THR A 132 18.22 -4.20 5.39
C THR A 132 16.70 -4.28 5.44
N VAL A 133 16.06 -3.90 4.33
CA VAL A 133 14.62 -3.83 4.13
C VAL A 133 14.22 -4.83 3.03
N SER A 134 13.20 -5.63 3.31
CA SER A 134 12.54 -6.47 2.32
C SER A 134 11.31 -5.76 1.77
N PHE A 135 11.24 -5.62 0.45
CA PHE A 135 10.14 -4.99 -0.24
C PHE A 135 9.22 -6.03 -0.87
N SER A 136 7.92 -5.76 -0.85
CA SER A 136 6.91 -6.60 -1.48
C SER A 136 6.06 -5.77 -2.44
N ASP A 137 5.92 -6.25 -3.67
CA ASP A 137 5.02 -5.67 -4.67
C ASP A 137 3.56 -5.94 -4.28
N TYR A 138 2.78 -4.87 -4.17
CA TYR A 138 1.33 -4.90 -3.91
C TYR A 138 0.54 -4.34 -5.09
N SER A 139 1.18 -4.22 -6.26
CA SER A 139 0.55 -3.70 -7.45
C SER A 139 -0.52 -4.65 -7.98
N SER A 140 -1.58 -4.08 -8.58
CA SER A 140 -2.72 -4.84 -9.08
C SER A 140 -3.17 -4.37 -10.48
N GLY A 141 -4.07 -5.14 -11.08
CA GLY A 141 -4.58 -4.91 -12.44
C GLY A 141 -3.82 -5.71 -13.51
N PHE A 142 -4.06 -7.01 -13.64
CA PHE A 142 -3.48 -7.85 -14.73
C PHE A 142 -1.98 -7.60 -15.06
N LEU A 143 -1.10 -7.59 -14.06
CA LEU A 143 0.34 -7.34 -14.21
C LEU A 143 1.18 -8.60 -14.53
N THR A 144 0.61 -9.62 -15.19
CA THR A 144 1.38 -10.80 -15.62
C THR A 144 2.48 -10.42 -16.62
N SER A 145 3.66 -11.04 -16.48
CA SER A 145 4.84 -10.79 -17.33
C SER A 145 5.34 -9.33 -17.33
N SER A 146 5.17 -8.62 -16.21
CA SER A 146 5.71 -7.27 -16.03
C SER A 146 7.21 -7.28 -15.74
N GLU A 147 7.86 -6.14 -15.95
CA GLU A 147 9.22 -5.83 -15.56
C GLU A 147 9.17 -4.82 -14.39
N TRP A 148 9.87 -5.09 -13.29
CA TRP A 148 9.97 -4.20 -12.14
C TRP A 148 11.29 -3.42 -12.19
N PHE A 149 11.24 -2.18 -11.73
CA PHE A 149 12.38 -1.27 -11.70
C PHE A 149 12.33 -0.53 -10.37
N TRP A 150 13.15 -0.98 -9.42
CA TRP A 150 13.29 -0.39 -8.10
C TRP A 150 14.44 0.60 -8.09
N ASP A 151 14.19 1.78 -7.53
CA ASP A 151 15.20 2.81 -7.24
C ASP A 151 14.98 3.19 -5.76
N PHE A 152 15.83 2.67 -4.89
CA PHE A 152 15.62 2.72 -3.43
C PHE A 152 16.05 4.04 -2.80
N GLU A 153 16.90 4.79 -3.49
CA GLU A 153 17.39 6.11 -3.03
C GLU A 153 16.83 7.27 -3.87
N ASN A 154 16.01 6.95 -4.89
CA ASN A 154 15.42 7.87 -5.87
C ASN A 154 16.48 8.76 -6.55
N ASP A 155 17.64 8.18 -6.85
CA ASP A 155 18.79 8.87 -7.43
C ASP A 155 18.78 8.87 -8.98
N GLY A 156 17.81 8.18 -9.58
CA GLY A 156 17.65 8.02 -11.02
C GLY A 156 18.27 6.73 -11.59
N THR A 157 18.90 5.91 -10.74
CA THR A 157 19.47 4.60 -11.08
C THR A 157 18.59 3.48 -10.52
N TYR A 158 18.31 2.46 -11.34
CA TYR A 158 17.57 1.29 -10.83
C TYR A 158 18.53 0.29 -10.17
N ASP A 159 18.25 -0.06 -8.92
CA ASP A 159 19.01 -0.98 -8.07
C ASP A 159 18.60 -2.44 -8.26
N SER A 160 17.32 -2.70 -8.56
CA SER A 160 16.79 -4.07 -8.69
C SER A 160 15.67 -4.19 -9.71
N PHE A 161 15.57 -5.39 -10.28
CA PHE A 161 14.54 -5.79 -11.24
C PHE A 161 13.68 -6.97 -10.76
N GLU A 162 13.87 -7.41 -9.51
CA GLU A 162 13.05 -8.45 -8.91
C GLU A 162 11.68 -7.90 -8.49
N GLN A 163 10.65 -8.74 -8.50
CA GLN A 163 9.32 -8.33 -8.03
C GLN A 163 9.31 -7.99 -6.52
N ASN A 164 10.01 -8.80 -5.70
CA ASN A 164 10.05 -8.65 -4.23
C ASN A 164 11.51 -8.62 -3.75
N PRO A 165 12.23 -7.51 -3.97
CA PRO A 165 13.66 -7.43 -3.68
C PRO A 165 13.93 -7.23 -2.19
N THR A 166 15.19 -7.45 -1.79
CA THR A 166 15.73 -6.96 -0.53
C THR A 166 16.86 -5.97 -0.83
N TYR A 167 16.89 -4.85 -0.10
CA TYR A 167 17.91 -3.81 -0.26
C TYR A 167 18.49 -3.42 1.10
N THR A 168 19.79 -3.10 1.12
CA THR A 168 20.48 -2.63 2.33
C THR A 168 20.94 -1.22 2.12
N PHE A 169 20.26 -0.29 2.80
CA PHE A 169 20.73 1.08 2.92
C PHE A 169 21.90 1.11 3.91
N THR A 170 23.03 1.61 3.47
CA THR A 170 24.29 1.55 4.25
C THR A 170 24.67 2.86 4.91
N THR A 171 23.90 3.92 4.68
CA THR A 171 24.16 5.24 5.22
C THR A 171 22.94 5.78 5.98
N PRO A 172 23.18 6.52 7.08
CA PRO A 172 22.15 7.35 7.70
C PRO A 172 21.58 8.36 6.72
N GLY A 173 20.25 8.49 6.70
CA GLY A 173 19.54 9.31 5.74
C GLY A 173 18.03 9.12 5.79
N VAL A 174 17.33 9.91 4.99
CA VAL A 174 15.90 9.73 4.70
C VAL A 174 15.79 9.47 3.21
N PHE A 175 15.16 8.36 2.85
CA PHE A 175 15.12 7.88 1.48
C PHE A 175 13.68 7.81 0.96
N ASP A 176 13.50 8.32 -0.25
CA ASP A 176 12.31 8.10 -1.07
C ASP A 176 12.54 6.82 -1.86
N VAL A 177 11.55 5.92 -1.87
CA VAL A 177 11.65 4.69 -2.66
C VAL A 177 10.70 4.78 -3.85
N LYS A 178 11.22 4.47 -5.04
CA LYS A 178 10.46 4.46 -6.29
C LYS A 178 10.35 3.04 -6.84
N LEU A 179 9.11 2.66 -7.15
CA LEU A 179 8.80 1.47 -7.93
C LEU A 179 8.22 1.90 -9.28
N LYS A 180 8.88 1.49 -10.37
CA LYS A 180 8.31 1.56 -11.72
C LYS A 180 8.00 0.16 -12.22
N ILE A 181 6.81 0.00 -12.80
CA ILE A 181 6.41 -1.24 -13.46
C ILE A 181 6.22 -0.95 -14.95
N LYS A 182 6.72 -1.86 -15.78
CA LYS A 182 6.51 -1.82 -17.23
C LYS A 182 5.89 -3.13 -17.70
N LYS A 183 4.91 -3.04 -18.59
CA LYS A 183 4.33 -4.20 -19.26
C LYS A 183 4.03 -3.85 -20.71
N GLY A 184 4.78 -4.45 -21.63
CA GLY A 184 4.71 -4.10 -23.06
C GLY A 184 5.03 -2.61 -23.28
N THR A 185 4.07 -1.88 -23.86
CA THR A 185 4.14 -0.43 -24.10
C THR A 185 3.72 0.42 -22.91
N TRP A 186 3.00 -0.16 -21.95
CA TRP A 186 2.57 0.55 -20.75
C TRP A 186 3.66 0.59 -19.69
N SER A 187 3.76 1.71 -19.00
CA SER A 187 4.54 1.83 -17.79
C SER A 187 3.98 2.92 -16.90
N ASP A 188 4.06 2.70 -15.60
CA ASP A 188 3.73 3.70 -14.59
C ASP A 188 4.70 3.57 -13.41
N SER A 189 4.72 4.54 -12.51
CA SER A 189 5.58 4.52 -11.32
C SER A 189 4.94 5.15 -10.10
N LEU A 190 5.27 4.61 -8.93
CA LEU A 190 4.95 5.16 -7.62
C LEU A 190 6.24 5.56 -6.90
N ILE A 191 6.22 6.74 -6.26
CA ILE A 191 7.24 7.16 -5.28
C ILE A 191 6.55 7.23 -3.91
N LYS A 192 7.15 6.60 -2.90
CA LYS A 192 6.78 6.84 -1.49
C LYS A 192 7.87 7.68 -0.84
N GLU A 193 7.53 8.94 -0.58
CA GLU A 193 8.45 9.92 -0.01
C GLU A 193 8.74 9.62 1.47
N ASN A 194 9.99 9.84 1.87
CA ASN A 194 10.50 9.70 3.24
C ASN A 194 10.14 8.36 3.90
N ILE A 195 10.02 7.29 3.11
CA ILE A 195 9.51 6.00 3.57
C ILE A 195 10.55 5.22 4.38
N ILE A 196 11.85 5.41 4.12
CA ILE A 196 12.92 4.80 4.93
C ILE A 196 13.69 5.89 5.65
N VAL A 197 13.86 5.72 6.97
CA VAL A 197 14.63 6.64 7.82
C VAL A 197 15.71 5.87 8.56
N ILE A 198 16.97 6.25 8.35
CA ILE A 198 18.12 5.63 9.00
C ILE A 198 18.84 6.71 9.78
N GLN A 199 18.99 6.50 11.07
CA GLN A 199 19.76 7.39 11.92
C GLN A 199 21.17 6.84 12.08
N GLU A 200 22.13 7.72 12.31
CA GLU A 200 23.44 7.29 12.74
C GLU A 200 23.31 6.78 14.18
N ASN A 201 23.73 5.53 14.40
CA ASN A 201 23.90 5.00 15.74
C ASN A 201 25.14 5.70 16.30
N GLN A 202 24.93 6.77 17.06
CA GLN A 202 26.04 7.64 17.40
C GLN A 202 27.13 6.87 18.16
N LEU A 203 26.79 5.88 19.02
CA LEU A 203 27.77 5.19 19.85
C LEU A 203 27.35 3.77 20.28
N PRO A 204 28.31 2.86 20.58
CA PRO A 204 27.99 1.57 21.18
C PRO A 204 27.33 1.75 22.57
N PRO A 205 26.53 0.77 23.04
CA PRO A 205 25.90 0.88 24.34
C PRO A 205 26.93 0.95 25.48
N PRO A 206 26.73 1.79 26.50
CA PRO A 206 27.52 1.77 27.72
C PRO A 206 27.54 0.37 28.34
N GLN A 207 28.72 -0.07 28.76
CA GLN A 207 28.91 -1.40 29.37
C GLN A 207 29.01 -1.28 30.89
N ASN A 208 28.93 -2.44 31.56
CA ASN A 208 29.09 -2.55 33.02
C ASN A 208 28.17 -1.64 33.83
N ILE A 209 26.92 -1.49 33.38
CA ILE A 209 25.92 -0.72 34.11
C ILE A 209 25.67 -1.39 35.47
N THR A 210 25.95 -0.65 36.54
CA THR A 210 25.66 -1.08 37.92
C THR A 210 24.63 -0.16 38.56
N ILE A 211 23.85 -0.74 39.47
CA ILE A 211 22.78 -0.06 40.20
C ILE A 211 23.05 -0.24 41.68
N SER A 212 23.10 0.86 42.43
CA SER A 212 23.24 0.83 43.89
C SER A 212 22.22 1.75 44.56
N VAL A 213 21.84 1.43 45.79
CA VAL A 213 20.90 2.23 46.59
C VAL A 213 21.70 3.18 47.49
N VAL A 214 21.38 4.47 47.45
CA VAL A 214 22.00 5.53 48.25
C VAL A 214 20.92 6.31 48.99
N GLY A 215 20.68 5.96 50.25
CA GLY A 215 19.57 6.54 51.03
C GLY A 215 18.21 6.18 50.40
N GLU A 216 17.41 7.20 50.05
CA GLU A 216 16.13 7.05 49.34
C GLU A 216 16.27 7.13 47.80
N SER A 217 17.50 7.07 47.29
CA SER A 217 17.85 7.30 45.88
C SER A 217 18.47 6.05 45.25
N ILE A 218 18.49 6.00 43.92
CA ILE A 218 19.25 4.99 43.15
C ILE A 218 20.39 5.69 42.42
N ASN A 219 21.61 5.15 42.56
CA ASN A 219 22.77 5.54 41.77
C ASN A 219 23.00 4.55 40.64
N LEU A 220 23.16 5.08 39.43
CA LEU A 220 23.55 4.36 38.24
C LEU A 220 25.00 4.70 37.92
N GLU A 221 25.82 3.71 37.60
CA GLU A 221 27.20 3.89 37.13
C GLU A 221 27.45 3.00 35.91
N TRP A 222 28.26 3.47 34.96
CA TRP A 222 28.60 2.73 33.75
C TRP A 222 30.01 3.08 33.26
N ASP A 223 30.53 2.29 32.32
CA ASP A 223 31.81 2.59 31.68
C ASP A 223 31.67 3.68 30.62
N SER A 224 32.69 4.54 30.50
CA SER A 224 32.72 5.57 29.46
C SER A 224 32.76 4.96 28.06
N VAL A 225 31.93 5.47 27.17
CA VAL A 225 31.97 5.17 25.73
C VAL A 225 32.85 6.20 25.02
N ALA A 226 33.71 5.74 24.12
CA ALA A 226 34.61 6.61 23.36
C ALA A 226 33.82 7.65 22.57
N THR A 227 34.32 8.91 22.57
CA THR A 227 33.71 10.10 21.94
C THR A 227 32.34 10.55 22.50
N ALA A 228 31.75 9.84 23.47
CA ALA A 228 30.53 10.32 24.14
C ALA A 228 30.75 11.68 24.80
N THR A 229 29.98 12.67 24.36
CA THR A 229 29.87 13.98 25.01
C THR A 229 28.78 13.97 26.08
N ASN A 230 27.79 13.08 25.93
CA ASN A 230 26.63 12.99 26.80
C ASN A 230 26.19 11.53 27.00
N TYR A 231 25.43 11.28 28.08
CA TYR A 231 24.65 10.05 28.23
C TYR A 231 23.20 10.39 28.51
N LEU A 232 22.28 9.68 27.86
CA LEU A 232 20.85 9.86 27.99
C LEU A 232 20.29 8.73 28.86
N ILE A 233 19.56 9.10 29.90
CA ILE A 233 18.92 8.19 30.84
C ILE A 233 17.45 8.11 30.47
N TYR A 234 16.98 6.89 30.26
CA TYR A 234 15.58 6.58 30.03
C TYR A 234 15.05 5.66 31.13
N THR A 235 13.78 5.81 31.47
CA THR A 235 13.11 4.99 32.49
C THR A 235 11.88 4.28 31.94
N CYS A 236 11.53 3.13 32.51
CA CYS A 236 10.29 2.42 32.22
C CYS A 236 9.76 1.72 33.48
N ASP A 237 8.44 1.54 33.58
CA ASP A 237 7.76 0.77 34.62
C ASP A 237 7.77 -0.76 34.35
N SER A 238 8.22 -1.15 33.16
CA SER A 238 8.28 -2.54 32.69
C SER A 238 9.61 -2.80 31.96
N PRO A 239 10.23 -3.99 32.10
CA PRO A 239 11.47 -4.29 31.39
C PRO A 239 11.30 -4.26 29.87
N ASP A 240 10.11 -4.62 29.39
CA ASP A 240 9.74 -4.72 27.98
C ASP A 240 8.86 -3.54 27.51
N GLY A 241 8.65 -2.54 28.36
CA GLY A 241 7.79 -1.39 28.07
C GLY A 241 8.46 -0.32 27.21
N THR A 242 7.72 0.77 26.99
CA THR A 242 8.24 1.95 26.30
C THR A 242 9.09 2.77 27.27
N TYR A 243 10.38 2.89 26.98
CA TYR A 243 11.31 3.69 27.77
C TYR A 243 11.16 5.17 27.40
N GLU A 244 10.91 6.01 28.39
CA GLU A 244 10.77 7.45 28.22
C GLU A 244 12.05 8.17 28.64
N PHE A 245 12.41 9.22 27.91
CA PHE A 245 13.57 10.04 28.27
C PHE A 245 13.33 10.66 29.64
N PHE A 246 14.26 10.42 30.57
CA PHE A 246 14.18 10.88 31.93
C PHE A 246 15.14 12.06 32.16
N ASP A 247 16.42 11.85 31.89
CA ASP A 247 17.46 12.86 32.13
C ASP A 247 18.71 12.62 31.28
N GLU A 248 19.72 13.47 31.41
CA GLU A 248 21.00 13.36 30.73
C GLU A 248 22.19 13.71 31.64
N THR A 249 23.36 13.21 31.27
CA THR A 249 24.64 13.67 31.83
C THR A 249 25.48 14.29 30.72
N HIS A 250 26.31 15.27 31.11
CA HIS A 250 27.30 15.89 30.23
C HIS A 250 28.67 15.26 30.49
N GLY A 251 28.92 14.11 29.86
CA GLY A 251 30.18 13.35 29.95
C GLY A 251 30.38 12.57 31.25
N ALA A 252 29.55 12.80 32.28
CA ALA A 252 29.61 12.03 33.51
C ALA A 252 29.06 10.60 33.30
N THR A 253 29.73 9.61 33.87
CA THR A 253 29.37 8.19 33.76
C THR A 253 28.63 7.68 34.99
N GLU A 254 27.96 8.59 35.70
CA GLU A 254 27.17 8.32 36.89
C GLU A 254 25.90 9.19 36.87
N TYR A 255 24.81 8.66 37.43
CA TYR A 255 23.55 9.39 37.58
C TYR A 255 22.81 8.99 38.85
N LEU A 256 22.45 9.99 39.67
CA LEU A 256 21.73 9.80 40.93
C LEU A 256 20.24 10.16 40.76
N HIS A 257 19.37 9.15 40.66
CA HIS A 257 17.92 9.33 40.65
C HIS A 257 17.42 9.48 42.10
N GLN A 258 17.11 10.72 42.50
CA GLN A 258 16.79 11.07 43.89
C GLN A 258 15.34 10.76 44.31
N ASN A 259 15.17 10.34 45.57
CA ASN A 259 13.88 10.24 46.28
C ASN A 259 12.83 9.30 45.66
N ILE A 260 13.23 8.13 45.17
CA ILE A 260 12.33 7.20 44.46
C ILE A 260 11.92 5.95 45.23
N LEU A 261 12.60 5.61 46.32
CA LEU A 261 12.35 4.36 47.06
C LEU A 261 11.09 4.38 47.93
N ASN A 262 10.34 5.50 47.93
CA ASN A 262 9.06 5.62 48.63
C ASN A 262 7.87 5.09 47.79
N ASN A 263 8.08 4.80 46.49
CA ASN A 263 7.09 4.15 45.62
C ASN A 263 7.40 2.65 45.50
N SER A 264 6.40 1.79 45.74
CA SER A 264 6.51 0.33 45.64
C SER A 264 6.62 -0.21 44.20
N GLU A 265 7.02 0.63 43.24
CA GLU A 265 7.02 0.34 41.81
C GLU A 265 8.43 -0.01 41.34
N LYS A 266 8.52 -1.05 40.51
CA LYS A 266 9.79 -1.41 39.89
C LYS A 266 10.08 -0.41 38.78
N LEU A 267 11.29 0.16 38.80
CA LEU A 267 11.76 1.07 37.77
C LEU A 267 12.94 0.44 37.02
N PHE A 268 12.88 0.51 35.70
CA PHE A 268 13.90 0.00 34.80
C PHE A 268 14.59 1.16 34.10
N TYR A 269 15.89 1.02 33.82
CA TYR A 269 16.71 2.07 33.23
C TYR A 269 17.36 1.61 31.93
N ARG A 270 17.51 2.54 30.98
CA ARG A 270 18.39 2.41 29.82
C ARG A 270 19.31 3.63 29.78
N VAL A 271 20.58 3.40 29.50
CA VAL A 271 21.58 4.45 29.29
C VAL A 271 22.05 4.39 27.85
N ILE A 272 22.03 5.51 27.15
CA ILE A 272 22.44 5.64 25.75
C ILE A 272 23.58 6.64 25.70
N ALA A 273 24.71 6.28 25.07
CA ALA A 273 25.79 7.22 24.83
C ALA A 273 25.44 8.12 23.63
N PHE A 274 25.79 9.39 23.71
CA PHE A 274 25.54 10.39 22.68
C PHE A 274 26.81 11.21 22.43
N ASP A 275 27.14 11.41 21.16
CA ASP A 275 28.20 12.32 20.68
C ASP A 275 27.53 13.45 19.90
N GLY A 276 27.74 14.69 20.33
CA GLY A 276 27.12 15.86 19.73
C GLY A 276 27.08 17.07 20.66
N ASP A 277 26.84 18.25 20.08
CA ASP A 277 26.73 19.50 20.84
C ASP A 277 25.33 19.70 21.48
N GLU A 278 25.17 20.70 22.36
CA GLU A 278 23.90 20.95 23.06
C GLU A 278 22.73 21.24 22.09
N ARG A 279 23.00 21.78 20.90
CA ARG A 279 21.96 22.05 19.89
C ARG A 279 21.53 20.78 19.21
N GLU A 280 22.47 19.90 18.87
CA GLU A 280 22.22 18.58 18.29
C GLU A 280 21.50 17.68 19.27
N LEU A 281 21.91 17.70 20.54
CA LEU A 281 21.21 17.01 21.64
C LEU A 281 19.77 17.53 21.79
N ARG A 282 19.57 18.85 21.85
CA ARG A 282 18.23 19.44 21.92
C ARG A 282 17.39 19.08 20.70
N ARG A 283 17.96 19.07 19.49
CA ARG A 283 17.27 18.68 18.27
C ARG A 283 16.93 17.19 18.25
N PHE A 284 17.84 16.33 18.71
CA PHE A 284 17.62 14.90 18.87
C PHE A 284 16.49 14.63 19.87
N LEU A 285 16.55 15.26 21.05
CA LEU A 285 15.49 15.19 22.05
C LEU A 285 14.18 15.79 21.56
N GLU A 286 14.19 16.86 20.76
CA GLU A 286 12.97 17.48 20.20
C GLU A 286 12.35 16.60 19.11
N ILE A 287 13.14 15.99 18.23
CA ILE A 287 12.65 15.01 17.24
C ILE A 287 12.07 13.78 17.94
N ASN A 288 12.70 13.34 19.04
CA ASN A 288 12.25 12.18 19.81
C ASN A 288 11.08 12.51 20.77
N ARG A 289 10.93 13.77 21.23
CA ARG A 289 9.79 14.25 22.02
C ARG A 289 8.59 14.66 21.16
N ARG A 290 8.78 15.24 19.98
CA ARG A 290 7.67 15.74 19.13
C ARG A 290 6.85 14.66 18.44
N LYS A 291 7.27 13.40 18.45
CA LYS A 291 6.50 12.32 17.81
C LYS A 291 5.33 11.76 18.66
N ILE A 292 4.94 12.45 19.74
CA ILE A 292 3.68 12.18 20.47
C ILE A 292 2.67 13.35 20.37
N PHE A 293 3.06 14.57 19.98
CA PHE A 293 2.16 15.75 20.05
C PHE A 293 1.87 16.51 18.75
N ASP A 294 2.51 16.25 17.61
CA ASP A 294 2.06 16.81 16.32
C ASP A 294 0.97 15.95 15.65
N LYS A 295 -0.09 15.67 16.42
CA LYS A 295 -1.37 15.12 15.92
C LYS A 295 -2.59 16.02 16.20
N GLU A 296 -2.38 17.25 16.68
CA GLU A 296 -3.46 18.24 16.74
C GLU A 296 -3.01 19.59 16.15
N LYS A 297 -3.07 19.68 14.82
CA LYS A 297 -3.47 20.90 14.11
C LYS A 297 -3.96 20.56 12.70
#